data_AF-A0A7C6AIU0-F1
#
_entry.id   AF-A0A7C6AIU0-F1
#
_cell.length_a   1.000
_cell.length_b   1.000
_cell.length_c   1.000
_cell.angle_alpha   90.00
_cell.angle_beta   90.00
_cell.angle_gamma   90.00
#
_symmetry.space_group_name_H-M   'P 1'
#
loop_
_entity.id
_entity.type
_entity.pdbx_description
1 polymer ?
#
loop_
_entity_poly.entity_id
_entity_poly.type
_entity_poly.pdbx_seq_one_letter_code
_entity_poly.pdbx_strand_id
1 'polypeptide(L)'
;MKKAACLFLLLAVAFVFLAAGQGQKQVIGFKKLQEFLPKVELSGFTRQKPGGETTSALGMTSSEAHVVYEKGSGDNVVSIEVKISDISGVPFGQMGTSMIGMLEFENETENGYEKSIQVQGFKGTERVDRSEDNKSAQIQLAVGNRFLVELQGTGTSDATLLHKLLNDMKLAELAKLSQ
;
A
#
# COMPACT_ATOMS: atom_id res chain seq x y z
N MET A 1 21.41 12.42 -66.38
CA MET A 1 21.74 12.07 -64.97
C MET A 1 20.86 12.90 -64.04
N LYS A 2 19.58 12.53 -63.90
CA LYS A 2 18.96 12.03 -62.65
C LYS A 2 19.35 12.82 -61.40
N LYS A 3 18.56 13.85 -61.07
CA LYS A 3 18.31 14.25 -59.67
C LYS A 3 16.81 14.24 -59.45
N ALA A 4 16.39 13.33 -58.57
CA ALA A 4 15.02 12.97 -58.32
C ALA A 4 14.29 14.09 -57.58
N ALA A 5 13.21 14.57 -58.16
CA ALA A 5 12.09 15.18 -57.46
C ALA A 5 10.96 14.13 -57.47
N CYS A 6 10.70 13.50 -56.32
CA CYS A 6 9.50 12.72 -56.07
C CYS A 6 9.13 12.89 -54.61
N LEU A 7 8.37 13.96 -54.37
CA LEU A 7 7.10 13.93 -53.64
C LEU A 7 6.80 12.58 -52.97
N PHE A 8 7.15 12.45 -51.69
CA PHE A 8 6.58 11.42 -50.82
C PHE A 8 5.90 12.11 -49.64
N LEU A 9 4.59 12.24 -49.81
CA LEU A 9 3.56 11.89 -48.84
C LEU A 9 3.74 12.45 -47.42
N LEU A 10 3.03 13.55 -47.17
CA LEU A 10 2.38 13.84 -45.90
C LEU A 10 1.73 12.56 -45.33
N LEU A 11 2.35 12.00 -44.28
CA LEU A 11 1.62 11.17 -43.33
C LEU A 11 1.85 11.78 -41.95
N ALA A 12 1.02 12.78 -41.65
CA ALA A 12 0.76 13.19 -40.29
C ALA A 12 0.20 11.98 -39.56
N VAL A 13 1.07 11.23 -38.89
CA VAL A 13 0.66 10.30 -37.84
C VAL A 13 0.36 11.17 -36.63
N ALA A 14 -0.78 11.87 -36.70
CA ALA A 14 -1.46 12.35 -35.53
C ALA A 14 -2.00 11.11 -34.83
N PHE A 15 -1.17 10.48 -33.98
CA PHE A 15 -1.69 9.64 -32.90
C PHE A 15 -2.40 10.58 -31.94
N VAL A 16 -3.62 10.95 -32.32
CA VAL A 16 -4.60 11.52 -31.41
C VAL A 16 -4.89 10.41 -30.41
N PHE A 17 -4.16 10.42 -29.29
CA PHE A 17 -4.59 9.76 -28.07
C PHE A 17 -5.81 10.50 -27.54
N LEU A 18 -6.94 10.35 -28.22
CA LEU A 18 -8.24 10.42 -27.58
C LEU A 18 -8.45 9.07 -26.88
N ALA A 19 -7.68 8.85 -25.82
CA ALA A 19 -8.16 8.01 -24.75
C ALA A 19 -9.29 8.80 -24.09
N ALA A 20 -10.51 8.53 -24.54
CA ALA A 20 -11.72 8.97 -23.88
C ALA A 20 -11.59 8.65 -22.38
N GLY A 21 -11.66 9.70 -21.55
CA GLY A 21 -11.65 9.59 -20.10
C GLY A 21 -12.79 8.70 -19.63
N GLN A 22 -12.53 7.40 -19.51
CA GLN A 22 -13.25 6.54 -18.59
C GLN A 22 -12.75 6.98 -17.21
N GLY A 23 -13.66 7.57 -16.43
CA GLY A 23 -13.36 8.37 -15.24
C GLY A 23 -12.30 7.76 -14.33
N GLN A 24 -11.07 8.27 -14.41
CA GLN A 24 -10.03 8.03 -13.43
C GLN A 24 -10.59 8.52 -12.10
N LYS A 25 -10.91 7.59 -11.19
CA LYS A 25 -11.44 7.97 -9.89
C LYS A 25 -10.35 8.74 -9.14
N GLN A 26 -10.67 9.96 -8.71
CA GLN A 26 -9.74 10.76 -7.93
C GLN A 26 -9.40 10.03 -6.62
N VAL A 27 -8.15 10.12 -6.21
CA VAL A 27 -7.69 9.54 -4.94
C VAL A 27 -8.44 10.16 -3.76
N ILE A 28 -8.53 9.40 -2.68
CA ILE A 28 -8.91 9.91 -1.37
C ILE A 28 -7.70 10.62 -0.78
N GLY A 29 -7.80 11.94 -0.55
CA GLY A 29 -6.69 12.73 -0.05
C GLY A 29 -6.20 12.29 1.34
N PHE A 30 -4.92 12.49 1.63
CA PHE A 30 -4.24 11.90 2.79
C PHE A 30 -4.89 12.25 4.13
N LYS A 31 -5.41 13.47 4.29
CA LYS A 31 -6.10 13.88 5.53
C LYS A 31 -7.31 13.01 5.82
N LYS A 32 -8.03 12.57 4.78
CA LYS A 32 -9.16 11.66 4.94
C LYS A 32 -8.68 10.24 5.26
N LEU A 33 -7.59 9.78 4.64
CA LEU A 33 -6.97 8.49 4.96
C LEU A 33 -6.46 8.43 6.40
N GLN A 34 -5.93 9.54 6.94
CA GLN A 34 -5.48 9.63 8.34
C GLN A 34 -6.57 9.31 9.37
N GLU A 35 -7.84 9.51 9.03
CA GLU A 35 -8.96 9.16 9.91
C GLU A 35 -9.07 7.64 10.17
N PHE A 36 -8.48 6.81 9.31
CA PHE A 36 -8.49 5.35 9.37
C PHE A 36 -7.20 4.74 9.92
N LEU A 37 -6.18 5.56 10.23
CA LEU A 37 -4.99 5.10 10.93
C LEU A 37 -5.37 4.67 12.35
N PRO A 38 -4.69 3.65 12.91
CA PRO A 38 -4.98 3.18 14.25
C PRO A 38 -4.73 4.28 15.28
N LYS A 39 -5.58 4.28 16.31
CA LYS A 39 -5.58 5.19 17.46
C LYS A 39 -5.35 4.44 18.77
N VAL A 40 -5.45 3.11 18.75
CA VAL A 40 -5.14 2.28 19.91
C VAL A 40 -3.69 2.47 20.35
N GLU A 41 -3.50 2.47 21.68
CA GLU A 41 -2.19 2.50 22.31
C GLU A 41 -1.60 1.08 22.37
N LEU A 42 -0.29 0.98 22.12
CA LEU A 42 0.50 -0.24 22.30
C LEU A 42 1.37 -0.09 23.55
N SER A 43 1.42 -1.12 24.39
CA SER A 43 2.10 -1.04 25.68
C SER A 43 3.60 -0.75 25.50
N GLY A 44 4.04 0.40 26.01
CA GLY A 44 5.42 0.87 25.94
C GLY A 44 5.86 1.41 24.58
N PHE A 45 4.94 1.55 23.62
CA PHE A 45 5.20 2.28 22.38
C PHE A 45 4.69 3.71 22.50
N THR A 46 5.43 4.64 21.89
CA THR A 46 4.99 6.01 21.64
C THR A 46 4.41 6.07 20.24
N ARG A 47 3.14 6.46 20.12
CA ARG A 47 2.52 6.74 18.83
C ARG A 47 2.94 8.12 18.34
N GLN A 48 3.62 8.18 17.21
CA GLN A 48 4.04 9.44 16.58
C GLN A 48 2.86 10.20 15.96
N LYS A 49 3.10 11.47 15.61
CA LYS A 49 2.12 12.27 14.89
C LYS A 49 1.90 11.66 13.49
N PRO A 50 0.64 11.48 13.03
CA PRO A 50 0.38 10.93 11.71
C PRO A 50 0.86 11.90 10.62
N GLY A 51 1.49 11.33 9.59
CA GLY A 51 1.95 12.00 8.39
C GLY A 51 1.13 11.60 7.17
N GLY A 52 1.47 12.17 6.02
CA GLY A 52 0.83 11.83 4.75
C GLY A 52 0.96 12.93 3.71
N GLU A 53 0.76 12.56 2.46
CA GLU A 53 0.82 13.46 1.32
C GLU A 53 -0.08 13.00 0.16
N THR A 54 -0.38 13.92 -0.74
CA THR A 54 -1.05 13.61 -2.02
C THR A 54 -0.25 14.27 -3.13
N THR A 55 0.19 13.46 -4.09
CA THR A 55 1.07 13.89 -5.18
C THR A 55 0.45 13.49 -6.51
N SER A 56 0.46 14.41 -7.48
CA SER A 56 -0.05 14.20 -8.83
C SER A 56 1.02 14.55 -9.85
N ALA A 57 1.37 13.61 -10.73
CA ALA A 57 2.33 13.81 -11.80
C ALA A 57 2.03 12.88 -12.98
N LEU A 58 2.20 13.39 -14.22
CA LEU A 58 2.10 12.60 -15.46
C LEU A 58 0.81 11.75 -15.59
N GLY A 59 -0.33 12.27 -15.12
CA GLY A 59 -1.61 11.55 -15.18
C GLY A 59 -1.78 10.44 -14.13
N MET A 60 -0.86 10.37 -13.16
CA MET A 60 -0.93 9.51 -11.99
C MET A 60 -1.15 10.36 -10.74
N THR A 61 -1.92 9.84 -9.80
CA THR A 61 -2.07 10.44 -8.47
C THR A 61 -1.90 9.38 -7.41
N SER A 62 -1.03 9.64 -6.43
CA SER A 62 -0.89 8.84 -5.21
C SER A 62 -1.31 9.67 -4.01
N SER A 63 -2.01 9.06 -3.07
CA SER A 63 -2.27 9.63 -1.76
C SER A 63 -1.99 8.62 -0.67
N GLU A 64 -1.24 9.05 0.34
CA GLU A 64 -0.74 8.18 1.39
C GLU A 64 -0.90 8.82 2.76
N ALA A 65 -1.30 8.03 3.75
CA ALA A 65 -1.27 8.42 5.15
C ALA A 65 -0.55 7.35 5.97
N HIS A 66 0.25 7.78 6.94
CA HIS A 66 0.99 6.86 7.79
C HIS A 66 1.05 7.32 9.25
N VAL A 67 1.31 6.37 10.14
CA VAL A 67 1.69 6.62 11.53
C VAL A 67 2.74 5.61 11.96
N VAL A 68 3.68 6.04 12.80
CA VAL A 68 4.73 5.20 13.36
C VAL A 68 4.51 5.03 14.86
N TYR A 69 4.72 3.81 15.35
CA TYR A 69 4.78 3.48 16.78
C TYR A 69 6.21 3.06 17.10
N GLU A 70 6.82 3.69 18.10
CA GLU A 70 8.22 3.41 18.46
C GLU A 70 8.37 3.02 19.92
N LYS A 71 9.24 2.05 20.20
CA LYS A 71 9.58 1.61 21.55
C LYS A 71 11.09 1.43 21.67
N GLY A 72 11.64 1.85 22.81
CA GLY A 72 13.08 1.76 23.06
C GLY A 72 13.86 2.94 22.48
N SER A 73 15.18 2.80 22.39
CA SER A 73 16.11 3.84 21.96
C SER A 73 17.44 3.24 21.51
N GLY A 74 18.19 3.97 20.67
CA GLY A 74 19.48 3.51 20.15
C GLY A 74 19.33 2.24 19.31
N ASP A 75 20.25 1.29 19.48
CA ASP A 75 20.31 0.06 18.68
C ASP A 75 19.16 -0.93 18.98
N ASN A 76 18.38 -0.70 20.04
CA ASN A 76 17.26 -1.56 20.45
C ASN A 76 15.89 -0.94 20.09
N VAL A 77 15.84 -0.01 19.15
CA VAL A 77 14.57 0.60 18.73
C VAL A 77 13.72 -0.43 17.98
N VAL A 78 12.47 -0.56 18.43
CA VAL A 78 11.42 -1.29 17.70
C VAL A 78 10.49 -0.26 17.11
N SER A 79 10.21 -0.38 15.82
CA SER A 79 9.32 0.52 15.09
C SER A 79 8.23 -0.27 14.39
N ILE A 80 7.00 0.25 14.40
CA ILE A 80 5.89 -0.27 13.60
C ILE A 80 5.32 0.89 12.80
N GLU A 81 5.48 0.83 11.48
CA GLU A 81 4.84 1.77 10.55
C GLU A 81 3.52 1.17 10.07
N VAL A 82 2.46 1.98 10.11
CA VAL A 82 1.16 1.67 9.51
C VAL A 82 0.91 2.67 8.41
N LYS A 83 0.65 2.21 7.19
CA LYS A 83 0.45 3.03 6.00
C LYS A 83 -0.81 2.62 5.24
N ILE A 84 -1.51 3.61 4.71
CA ILE A 84 -2.66 3.44 3.81
C ILE A 84 -2.33 4.20 2.52
N SER A 85 -2.36 3.51 1.38
CA SER A 85 -2.11 4.09 0.07
C SER A 85 -3.31 3.96 -0.86
N ASP A 86 -3.58 5.01 -1.63
CA ASP A 86 -4.57 5.06 -2.70
C ASP A 86 -3.93 5.61 -3.97
N ILE A 87 -3.87 4.78 -5.02
CA ILE A 87 -3.20 5.11 -6.28
C ILE A 87 -4.21 5.08 -7.41
N SER A 88 -4.21 6.14 -8.21
CA SER A 88 -5.02 6.28 -9.42
C SER A 88 -4.12 6.58 -10.61
N GLY A 89 -4.56 6.12 -11.79
CA GLY A 89 -3.84 6.33 -13.04
C GLY A 89 -2.65 5.43 -13.31
N VAL A 90 -2.49 4.38 -12.50
CA VAL A 90 -1.57 3.28 -12.76
C VAL A 90 -2.40 2.03 -13.05
N PRO A 91 -2.60 1.63 -14.33
CA PRO A 91 -3.45 0.50 -14.69
C PRO A 91 -3.09 -0.81 -13.96
N PHE A 92 -1.79 -1.03 -13.70
CA PHE A 92 -1.30 -2.20 -12.98
C PHE A 92 -1.28 -2.04 -11.45
N GLY A 93 -1.33 -0.80 -10.94
CA GLY A 93 -1.28 -0.55 -9.49
C GLY A 93 -2.53 -1.08 -8.78
N GLN A 94 -3.72 -0.78 -9.33
CA GLN A 94 -4.98 -1.30 -8.80
C GLN A 94 -5.09 -2.83 -8.98
N MET A 95 -4.60 -3.35 -10.10
CA MET A 95 -4.54 -4.81 -10.31
C MET A 95 -3.63 -5.47 -9.27
N GLY A 96 -2.44 -4.94 -9.02
CA GLY A 96 -1.50 -5.44 -8.01
C GLY A 96 -2.13 -5.52 -6.62
N THR A 97 -2.76 -4.44 -6.15
CA THR A 97 -3.48 -4.44 -4.87
C THR A 97 -4.61 -5.48 -4.85
N SER A 98 -5.38 -5.61 -5.93
CA SER A 98 -6.49 -6.57 -5.97
C SER A 98 -6.05 -8.04 -5.93
N MET A 99 -4.80 -8.34 -6.32
CA MET A 99 -4.24 -9.69 -6.31
C MET A 99 -3.71 -10.13 -4.94
N ILE A 100 -3.51 -9.21 -4.00
CA ILE A 100 -2.97 -9.52 -2.67
C ILE A 100 -3.91 -10.46 -1.92
N GLY A 101 -3.36 -11.57 -1.40
CA GLY A 101 -4.10 -12.58 -0.65
C GLY A 101 -5.13 -13.37 -1.47
N MET A 102 -5.17 -13.22 -2.81
CA MET A 102 -6.09 -14.00 -3.66
C MET A 102 -5.73 -15.49 -3.69
N LEU A 103 -4.44 -15.80 -3.63
CA LEU A 103 -3.94 -17.16 -3.49
C LEU A 103 -3.87 -17.51 -2.01
N GLU A 104 -4.46 -18.63 -1.64
CA GLU A 104 -4.29 -19.20 -0.31
C GLU A 104 -2.99 -20.00 -0.30
N PHE A 105 -2.10 -19.67 0.63
CA PHE A 105 -0.81 -20.32 0.77
C PHE A 105 -0.28 -20.19 2.20
N GLU A 106 0.64 -21.07 2.54
CA GLU A 106 1.42 -21.02 3.76
C GLU A 106 2.80 -21.61 3.46
N ASN A 107 3.83 -20.80 3.66
CA ASN A 107 5.22 -21.18 3.49
C ASN A 107 5.93 -20.97 4.83
N GLU A 108 6.64 -21.99 5.29
CA GLU A 108 7.41 -21.94 6.53
C GLU A 108 8.89 -22.23 6.24
N THR A 109 9.75 -21.53 6.96
CA THR A 109 11.20 -21.66 6.92
C THR A 109 11.72 -21.79 8.35
N GLU A 110 12.97 -22.18 8.53
CA GLU A 110 13.61 -22.23 9.85
C GLU A 110 13.50 -20.89 10.61
N ASN A 111 13.57 -19.77 9.89
CA ASN A 111 13.66 -18.44 10.47
C ASN A 111 12.37 -17.63 10.36
N GLY A 112 11.23 -18.22 9.98
CA GLY A 112 10.05 -17.40 9.69
C GLY A 112 9.00 -18.07 8.83
N TYR A 113 7.98 -17.31 8.49
CA TYR A 113 6.90 -17.77 7.63
C TYR A 113 6.37 -16.65 6.74
N GLU A 114 5.66 -17.06 5.69
CA GLU A 114 4.82 -16.19 4.88
C GLU A 114 3.53 -16.94 4.54
N LYS A 115 2.38 -16.30 4.76
CA LYS A 115 1.08 -16.94 4.51
C LYS A 115 0.03 -15.95 4.06
N SER A 116 -0.98 -16.44 3.37
CA SER A 116 -2.22 -15.70 3.16
C SER A 116 -2.99 -15.57 4.47
N ILE A 117 -3.58 -14.41 4.71
CA ILE A 117 -4.42 -14.14 5.90
C ILE A 117 -5.71 -13.44 5.52
N GLN A 118 -6.67 -13.42 6.44
CA GLN A 118 -7.84 -12.57 6.37
C GLN A 118 -8.03 -11.83 7.69
N VAL A 119 -8.16 -10.50 7.62
CA VAL A 119 -8.35 -9.63 8.80
C VAL A 119 -9.53 -8.70 8.52
N GLN A 120 -10.50 -8.67 9.44
CA GLN A 120 -11.79 -7.96 9.26
C GLN A 120 -12.50 -8.26 7.93
N GLY A 121 -12.33 -9.47 7.39
CA GLY A 121 -12.91 -9.87 6.09
C GLY A 121 -12.08 -9.49 4.86
N PHE A 122 -10.99 -8.72 5.01
CA PHE A 122 -10.09 -8.35 3.92
C PHE A 122 -8.93 -9.33 3.80
N LYS A 123 -8.67 -9.76 2.56
CA LYS A 123 -7.59 -10.70 2.26
C LYS A 123 -6.24 -9.99 2.23
N GLY A 124 -5.20 -10.73 2.59
CA GLY A 124 -3.87 -10.21 2.75
C GLY A 124 -2.79 -11.26 2.76
N THR A 125 -1.57 -10.79 2.99
CA THR A 125 -0.41 -11.63 3.30
C THR A 125 0.17 -11.19 4.64
N GLU A 126 0.71 -12.16 5.37
CA GLU A 126 1.48 -11.95 6.58
C GLU A 126 2.84 -12.61 6.41
N ARG A 127 3.90 -11.88 6.73
CA ARG A 127 5.28 -12.37 6.73
C ARG A 127 5.93 -12.09 8.06
N VAL A 128 6.66 -13.06 8.60
CA VAL A 128 7.45 -12.91 9.82
C VAL A 128 8.84 -13.46 9.59
N ASP A 129 9.85 -12.66 9.95
CA ASP A 129 11.26 -13.03 10.02
C ASP A 129 11.70 -12.99 11.49
N ARG A 130 12.29 -14.09 11.96
CA ARG A 130 12.77 -14.32 13.33
C ARG A 130 14.29 -14.42 13.42
N SER A 131 15.00 -14.19 12.31
CA SER A 131 16.45 -14.15 12.28
C SER A 131 16.97 -13.14 13.31
N GLU A 132 18.02 -13.49 14.05
CA GLU A 132 18.51 -12.67 15.17
C GLU A 132 18.86 -11.24 14.73
N ASP A 133 19.47 -11.10 13.55
CA ASP A 133 19.92 -9.82 13.00
C ASP A 133 18.81 -9.05 12.25
N ASN A 134 17.65 -9.67 11.98
CA ASN A 134 16.63 -9.09 11.09
C ASN A 134 15.19 -9.44 11.50
N LYS A 135 14.87 -9.26 12.79
CA LYS A 135 13.51 -9.48 13.29
C LYS A 135 12.52 -8.51 12.63
N SER A 136 11.54 -9.05 11.93
CA SER A 136 10.47 -8.25 11.33
C SER A 136 9.15 -9.00 11.26
N ALA A 137 8.06 -8.25 11.22
CA ALA A 137 6.71 -8.74 10.96
C ALA A 137 6.03 -7.78 9.98
N GLN A 138 5.30 -8.31 9.00
CA GLN A 138 4.69 -7.54 7.95
C GLN A 138 3.28 -8.05 7.68
N ILE A 139 2.33 -7.13 7.49
CA ILE A 139 0.99 -7.46 7.01
C ILE A 139 0.63 -6.49 5.88
N GLN A 140 0.16 -7.03 4.75
CA GLN A 140 -0.43 -6.26 3.66
C GLN A 140 -1.85 -6.73 3.40
N LEU A 141 -2.81 -5.80 3.38
CA LEU A 141 -4.22 -6.09 3.09
C LEU A 141 -4.71 -5.31 1.88
N ALA A 142 -5.47 -5.98 1.01
CA ALA A 142 -6.24 -5.34 -0.05
C ALA A 142 -7.61 -4.93 0.49
N VAL A 143 -7.87 -3.61 0.59
CA VAL A 143 -9.11 -3.08 1.16
C VAL A 143 -9.95 -2.41 0.07
N GLY A 144 -11.16 -2.94 -0.14
CA GLY A 144 -12.12 -2.41 -1.11
C GLY A 144 -11.64 -2.41 -2.57
N ASN A 145 -10.72 -3.32 -2.93
CA ASN A 145 -10.08 -3.42 -4.26
C ASN A 145 -9.40 -2.12 -4.73
N ARG A 146 -8.96 -1.28 -3.79
CA ARG A 146 -8.42 0.05 -4.08
C ARG A 146 -7.29 0.44 -3.16
N PHE A 147 -7.52 0.30 -1.86
CA PHE A 147 -6.57 0.73 -0.84
C PHE A 147 -5.61 -0.40 -0.51
N LEU A 148 -4.33 -0.06 -0.42
CA LEU A 148 -3.32 -0.93 0.16
C LEU A 148 -3.11 -0.50 1.61
N VAL A 149 -3.34 -1.42 2.55
CA VAL A 149 -3.02 -1.20 3.97
C VAL A 149 -1.80 -2.04 4.31
N GLU A 150 -0.73 -1.38 4.75
CA GLU A 150 0.55 -2.02 5.07
C GLU A 150 0.92 -1.75 6.51
N LEU A 151 1.35 -2.80 7.22
CA LEU A 151 1.96 -2.69 8.53
C LEU A 151 3.33 -3.35 8.48
N GLN A 152 4.36 -2.61 8.88
CA GLN A 152 5.75 -3.04 8.89
C GLN A 152 6.33 -2.88 10.30
N GLY A 153 6.58 -3.99 10.97
CA GLY A 153 7.33 -4.06 12.21
C GLY A 153 8.81 -4.31 11.94
N THR A 154 9.68 -3.48 12.49
CA THR A 154 11.14 -3.58 12.42
C THR A 154 11.71 -3.73 13.83
N GLY A 155 12.64 -4.67 14.03
CA GLY A 155 13.17 -5.01 15.35
C GLY A 155 12.23 -5.91 16.16
N THR A 156 11.16 -6.44 15.56
CA THR A 156 10.20 -7.33 16.20
C THR A 156 9.62 -8.33 15.21
N SER A 157 9.51 -9.58 15.64
CA SER A 157 8.81 -10.66 14.91
C SER A 157 7.40 -10.90 15.45
N ASP A 158 6.94 -10.06 16.38
CA ASP A 158 5.65 -10.21 17.04
C ASP A 158 4.53 -9.64 16.17
N ALA A 159 3.98 -10.49 15.29
CA ALA A 159 2.84 -10.15 14.44
C ALA A 159 1.58 -9.76 15.24
N THR A 160 1.47 -10.16 16.52
CA THR A 160 0.27 -9.84 17.32
C THR A 160 0.12 -8.32 17.55
N LEU A 161 1.23 -7.59 17.57
CA LEU A 161 1.24 -6.12 17.62
C LEU A 161 0.56 -5.51 16.39
N LEU A 162 0.87 -6.05 15.19
CA LEU A 162 0.29 -5.60 13.93
C LEU A 162 -1.21 -5.94 13.87
N HIS A 163 -1.60 -7.15 14.29
CA HIS A 163 -3.03 -7.52 14.39
C HIS A 163 -3.81 -6.61 15.33
N LYS A 164 -3.23 -6.22 16.47
CA LYS A 164 -3.89 -5.29 17.40
C LYS A 164 -4.13 -3.92 16.77
N LEU A 165 -3.17 -3.39 16.02
CA LEU A 165 -3.33 -2.14 15.27
C LEU A 165 -4.38 -2.28 14.18
N LEU A 166 -4.32 -3.36 13.38
CA LEU A 166 -5.30 -3.64 12.34
C LEU A 166 -6.73 -3.73 12.88
N ASN A 167 -6.94 -4.41 14.01
CA ASN A 167 -8.26 -4.58 14.62
C ASN A 167 -8.89 -3.26 15.09
N ASP A 168 -8.10 -2.23 15.37
CA ASP A 168 -8.59 -0.88 15.70
C ASP A 168 -8.96 -0.06 14.44
N MET A 169 -8.38 -0.39 13.28
CA MET A 169 -8.66 0.31 12.03
C MET A 169 -10.07 -0.01 11.52
N LYS A 170 -10.80 1.00 11.06
CA LYS A 170 -12.16 0.87 10.51
C LYS A 170 -12.14 0.44 9.04
N LEU A 171 -11.59 -0.74 8.74
CA LEU A 171 -11.32 -1.17 7.35
C LEU A 171 -12.58 -1.29 6.48
N ALA A 172 -13.70 -1.73 7.07
CA ALA A 172 -14.98 -1.78 6.36
C ALA A 172 -15.53 -0.39 5.99
N GLU A 173 -15.26 0.65 6.81
CA GLU A 173 -15.59 2.03 6.48
C GLU A 173 -14.65 2.59 5.40
N LEU A 174 -13.34 2.27 5.49
CA LEU A 174 -12.35 2.63 4.47
C LEU A 174 -12.75 2.06 3.10
N ALA A 175 -13.12 0.78 3.05
CA ALA A 175 -13.55 0.11 1.82
C ALA A 175 -14.76 0.80 1.15
N LYS A 176 -15.66 1.43 1.91
CA LYS A 176 -16.80 2.17 1.32
C LYS A 176 -16.36 3.41 0.54
N LEU A 177 -15.16 3.95 0.79
CA LEU A 177 -14.59 5.05 0.02
C LEU A 177 -14.10 4.61 -1.37
N SER A 178 -14.04 3.31 -1.66
CA SER A 178 -13.69 2.80 -2.98
C SER A 178 -14.87 2.79 -3.96
N GLN A 179 -16.11 2.91 -3.47
CA GLN A 179 -17.38 2.88 -4.24
C GLN A 179 -17.70 4.20 -4.93
#